data_AF-G1E6M4-F1
#
_entry.id   AF-G1E6M4-F1
#
_cell.length_a   1.000
_cell.length_b   1.000
_cell.length_c   1.000
_cell.angle_alpha   90.00
_cell.angle_beta   90.00
_cell.angle_gamma   90.00
#
_symmetry.space_group_name_H-M   'P 1'
#
loop_
_entity.id
_entity.type
_entity.pdbx_description
1 polymer ?
#
loop_
_entity_poly.entity_id
_entity_poly.type
_entity_poly.pdbx_seq_one_letter_code
_entity_poly.pdbx_strand_id
1 'polypeptide(L)' 'MISHICTTLTGNDSLFGYGGLVLAMFAIVCLGSVVWAHHMFTVGLDLGTAVFFS' A
#
# COMPACT_ATOMS: atom_id res chain seq x y z
N MET A 1 -6.30 13.70 0.49
CA MET A 1 -6.91 14.53 1.56
C MET A 1 -5.90 14.83 2.66
N ILE A 2 -5.40 13.83 3.39
CA ILE A 2 -4.41 14.03 4.45
C ILE A 2 -3.15 14.76 3.95
N SER A 3 -2.62 14.35 2.81
CA SER A 3 -1.49 15.02 2.14
C SER A 3 -1.72 16.53 1.97
N HIS A 4 -2.87 16.93 1.44
CA HIS A 4 -3.24 18.34 1.28
C HIS A 4 -3.39 19.08 2.60
N ILE A 5 -4.02 18.46 3.60
CA ILE A 5 -4.16 19.06 4.94
C ILE A 5 -2.78 19.33 5.55
N CYS A 6 -1.86 18.37 5.45
CA CYS A 6 -0.48 18.54 5.94
C CYS A 6 0.23 19.70 5.22
N THR A 7 0.15 19.78 3.89
CA THR A 7 0.75 20.89 3.12
C THR A 7 0.19 22.24 3.56
N THR A 8 -1.13 22.35 3.74
CA THR A 8 -1.79 23.58 4.19
C THR A 8 -1.38 23.98 5.61
N LEU A 9 -1.32 23.02 6.55
CA LEU A 9 -0.97 23.30 7.95
C LEU A 9 0.50 23.66 8.14
N THR A 10 1.39 23.06 7.35
CA THR A 10 2.83 23.38 7.40
C THR A 10 3.17 24.65 6.62
N GLY A 11 2.25 25.15 5.78
CA GLY A 11 2.50 26.32 4.93
C GLY A 11 3.56 26.07 3.85
N ASN A 12 3.79 24.81 3.48
CA ASN A 12 4.74 24.45 2.43
C ASN A 12 4.11 24.66 1.06
N ASP A 13 4.89 25.14 0.10
CA ASP A 13 4.44 25.31 -1.29
C ASP A 13 4.21 23.97 -2.02
N SER A 14 4.72 22.86 -1.47
CA SER A 14 4.61 21.54 -2.08
C SER A 14 4.61 20.40 -1.06
N LEU A 15 4.23 19.22 -1.54
CA LEU A 15 4.30 17.98 -0.79
C LEU A 15 5.75 17.47 -0.75
N PHE A 16 6.27 17.23 0.45
CA PHE A 16 7.56 16.58 0.61
C PHE A 16 7.54 15.20 -0.07
N GLY A 17 8.48 14.96 -0.98
CA GLY A 17 8.60 13.67 -1.66
C GLY A 17 7.39 13.30 -2.52
N TYR A 18 6.73 14.26 -3.19
CA TYR A 18 5.55 14.01 -4.04
C TYR A 18 5.70 12.79 -4.96
N GLY A 19 6.82 12.66 -5.67
CA GLY A 19 7.08 11.50 -6.53
C GLY A 19 7.08 10.17 -5.76
N GLY A 20 7.68 10.15 -4.56
CA GLY A 20 7.66 8.98 -3.67
C GLY A 20 6.25 8.65 -3.17
N LEU A 21 5.43 9.65 -2.86
CA LEU A 21 4.02 9.46 -2.50
C LEU A 21 3.22 8.85 -3.64
N VAL A 22 3.40 9.34 -4.87
CA VAL A 22 2.72 8.80 -6.06
C VAL A 22 3.14 7.34 -6.31
N LEU A 23 4.44 7.04 -6.26
CA LEU A 23 4.94 5.69 -6.42
C LEU A 23 4.47 4.76 -5.30
N ALA A 24 4.42 5.23 -4.06
CA ALA A 24 3.89 4.48 -2.94
C ALA A 24 2.40 4.15 -3.12
N MET A 25 1.57 5.11 -3.55
CA MET A 25 0.15 4.84 -3.82
C MET A 25 -0.03 3.81 -4.93
N PHE A 26 0.75 3.90 -6.01
CA PHE A 26 0.72 2.90 -7.08
C PHE A 26 1.15 1.52 -6.59
N ALA A 27 2.25 1.44 -5.83
CA ALA A 27 2.74 0.20 -5.25
C ALA A 27 1.72 -0.46 -4.31
N ILE A 28 1.00 0.32 -3.49
CA ILE A 28 -0.06 -0.19 -2.61
C ILE A 28 -1.17 -0.85 -3.43
N VAL A 29 -1.58 -0.27 -4.56
CA VAL A 29 -2.60 -0.86 -5.44
C VAL A 29 -2.10 -2.16 -6.06
N CYS A 30 -0.88 -2.16 -6.60
CA CYS A 30 -0.29 -3.35 -7.21
C CYS A 30 -0.11 -4.48 -6.19
N LEU A 31 0.51 -4.20 -5.05
CA LEU A 31 0.74 -5.19 -4.00
C LEU A 31 -0.58 -5.69 -3.40
N GLY A 32 -1.57 -4.80 -3.24
CA GLY A 32 -2.91 -5.16 -2.78
C GLY A 32 -3.60 -6.21 -3.67
N SER A 33 -3.37 -6.18 -4.99
CA SER A 33 -3.89 -7.20 -5.91
C SER A 33 -3.22 -8.56 -5.75
N VAL A 34 -1.97 -8.58 -5.30
CA VAL A 34 -1.19 -9.82 -5.14
C VAL A 34 -1.54 -10.47 -3.80
N VAL A 35 -1.70 -9.74 -2.71
CA VAL A 35 -1.79 -10.36 -1.37
C VAL A 35 -3.14 -11.00 -1.04
N TRP A 36 -4.16 -11.00 -1.90
CA TRP A 36 -5.55 -11.35 -1.52
C TRP A 36 -5.72 -12.68 -0.74
N ALA A 37 -4.89 -13.68 -1.04
CA ALA A 37 -5.01 -15.01 -0.47
C ALA A 37 -4.68 -15.07 1.04
N HIS A 38 -4.16 -13.99 1.63
CA HIS A 38 -4.00 -13.92 3.08
C HIS A 38 -5.33 -14.04 3.85
N HIS A 39 -6.46 -13.74 3.21
CA HIS A 39 -7.79 -13.95 3.81
C HIS A 39 -8.28 -15.41 3.79
N MET A 40 -7.58 -16.33 3.09
CA MET A 40 -8.02 -17.71 2.89
C MET A 40 -7.09 -18.76 3.52
N PHE A 41 -6.26 -18.40 4.51
CA PHE A 41 -5.32 -19.36 5.11
C PHE A 41 -5.98 -20.62 5.71
N THR A 42 -7.26 -20.56 6.07
CA THR A 42 -7.99 -21.69 6.67
C THR A 42 -8.71 -22.59 5.66
N VAL A 43 -8.67 -22.29 4.36
CA VAL A 43 -9.37 -23.10 3.33
C VAL A 43 -8.57 -24.32 2.86
N GLY A 44 -7.36 -24.52 3.38
CA GLY A 44 -6.49 -25.66 3.03
C GLY A 44 -5.52 -25.37 1.89
N LEU A 45 -4.89 -24.18 1.87
CA LEU A 45 -3.80 -23.87 0.95
C LEU A 45 -2.57 -24.75 1.23
N ASP A 46 -1.83 -25.13 0.17
CA ASP A 46 -0.51 -25.77 0.33
C ASP A 46 0.49 -24.84 1.03
N LEU A 47 1.45 -25.41 1.76
CA LEU A 47 2.44 -24.67 2.56
C LEU A 47 3.21 -23.63 1.73
N GLY A 48 3.62 -23.97 0.50
CA GLY A 48 4.34 -23.02 -0.35
C GLY A 48 3.48 -21.82 -0.76
N THR A 49 2.19 -22.07 -0.99
CA THR A 49 1.22 -21.01 -1.30
C THR A 49 0.93 -20.15 -0.08
N ALA A 50 0.75 -20.77 1.09
CA ALA A 50 0.52 -20.05 2.33
C ALA A 50 1.70 -19.13 2.69
N VAL A 51 2.95 -19.60 2.53
CA VAL A 51 4.16 -18.80 2.78
C VAL A 51 4.33 -17.67 1.76
N PHE A 52 3.97 -17.88 0.49
CA PHE A 52 4.06 -16.80 -0.51
C PHE A 52 3.09 -15.65 -0.23
N PHE A 53 1.89 -15.95 0.29
CA PHE A 53 0.87 -14.94 0.59
C PHE A 53 0.84 -14.49 2.07
N SER A 54 1.75 -14.98 2.91
CA SER A 54 1.89 -14.57 4.33
C SER A 54 2.60 -13.24 4.52
#